data_AF-A0A7G9Z7W3-F1
#
_entry.id   AF-A0A7G9Z7W3-F1
#
_cell.length_a   1.000
_cell.length_b   1.000
_cell.length_c   1.000
_cell.angle_alpha   90.00
_cell.angle_beta   90.00
_cell.angle_gamma   90.00
#
_symmetry.space_group_name_H-M   'P 1'
#
loop_
_entity.id
_entity.type
_entity.pdbx_description
1 polymer ?
#
loop_
_entity_poly.entity_id
_entity_poly.type
_entity_poly.pdbx_seq_one_letter_code
_entity_poly.pdbx_strand_id
1 'polypeptide(L)'
;MKFGIIPDEEIQEGRTTDIYFIRTEEVLRQKGVNPREVAEVIITGGGWTVLAGLEEVAHLLVGKDVNVYAMPEGTIFYPYEPVLRRAMRISRWYGWCEQRCRC
;
A
#
# COMPACT_ATOMS: atom_id res chain seq x y z
N MET A 1 21.69 -7.88 -11.78
CA MET A 1 21.92 -6.51 -11.25
C MET A 1 23.26 -6.45 -10.55
N LYS A 2 23.97 -5.31 -10.63
CA LYS A 2 25.28 -5.08 -9.98
C LYS A 2 25.15 -4.42 -8.59
N PHE A 3 24.02 -3.75 -8.34
CA PHE A 3 23.71 -3.04 -7.10
C PHE A 3 22.34 -3.48 -6.57
N GLY A 4 22.12 -3.37 -5.25
CA GLY A 4 20.87 -3.70 -4.57
C GLY A 4 19.82 -2.59 -4.68
N ILE A 5 19.51 -2.16 -5.91
CA ILE A 5 18.47 -1.15 -6.21
C ILE A 5 17.33 -1.87 -6.91
N ILE A 6 16.10 -1.64 -6.47
CA ILE A 6 14.96 -2.33 -7.04
C ILE A 6 14.44 -1.55 -8.26
N PRO A 7 14.24 -2.19 -9.43
CA PRO A 7 13.63 -1.53 -10.58
C PRO A 7 12.20 -1.06 -10.30
N ASP A 8 11.78 0.03 -10.94
CA ASP A 8 10.43 0.59 -10.78
C ASP A 8 9.33 -0.42 -11.14
N GLU A 9 9.55 -1.26 -12.16
CA GLU A 9 8.64 -2.34 -12.56
C GLU A 9 8.42 -3.35 -11.42
N GLU A 10 9.47 -3.69 -10.67
CA GLU A 10 9.37 -4.58 -9.51
C GLU A 10 8.53 -3.98 -8.39
N ILE A 11 8.64 -2.67 -8.19
CA ILE A 11 7.81 -1.94 -7.22
C ILE A 11 6.37 -1.89 -7.72
N GLN A 12 6.12 -1.56 -8.99
CA GLN A 12 4.79 -1.45 -9.58
C GLN A 12 4.04 -2.79 -9.64
N GLU A 13 4.76 -3.90 -9.80
CA GLU A 13 4.23 -5.27 -9.74
C GLU A 13 4.12 -5.79 -8.30
N GLY A 14 4.47 -5.00 -7.28
CA GLY A 14 4.37 -5.46 -5.88
C GLY A 14 5.35 -6.59 -5.53
N ARG A 15 6.41 -6.80 -6.32
CA ARG A 15 7.45 -7.81 -6.07
C ARG A 15 8.36 -7.47 -4.88
N THR A 16 8.21 -6.27 -4.34
CA THR A 16 8.97 -5.76 -3.19
C THR A 16 8.20 -5.84 -1.88
N THR A 17 7.05 -6.52 -1.88
CA THR A 17 6.16 -6.60 -0.73
C THR A 17 6.57 -7.72 0.21
N ASP A 18 6.21 -7.60 1.49
CA ASP A 18 6.49 -8.65 2.45
C ASP A 18 5.70 -9.93 2.12
N ILE A 19 6.37 -11.08 2.22
CA ILE A 19 5.79 -12.39 1.87
C ILE A 19 4.50 -12.73 2.62
N TYR A 20 4.27 -12.13 3.80
CA TYR A 20 3.03 -12.35 4.54
C TYR A 20 1.79 -11.81 3.80
N PHE A 21 1.95 -10.83 2.90
CA PHE A 21 0.83 -10.36 2.07
C PHE A 21 0.32 -11.49 1.16
N ILE A 22 1.22 -12.14 0.42
CA ILE A 22 0.88 -13.26 -0.47
C ILE A 22 0.27 -14.43 0.33
N ARG A 23 0.86 -14.78 1.48
CA ARG A 23 0.32 -15.84 2.36
C ARG A 23 -1.07 -15.51 2.90
N THR A 24 -1.32 -14.25 3.24
CA THR A 24 -2.64 -13.82 3.74
C THR A 24 -3.68 -13.89 2.64
N GLU A 25 -3.32 -13.54 1.40
CA GLU A 25 -4.19 -13.69 0.24
C GLU A 25 -4.65 -15.13 0.06
N GLU A 26 -3.70 -16.07 0.10
CA GLU A 26 -3.98 -17.48 -0.13
C GLU A 26 -5.00 -18.00 0.89
N VAL A 27 -4.81 -17.64 2.16
CA VAL A 27 -5.75 -17.99 3.24
C VAL A 27 -7.12 -17.35 3.00
N LEU A 28 -7.19 -16.08 2.60
CA LEU A 28 -8.44 -15.39 2.32
C LEU A 28 -9.18 -16.00 1.12
N ARG A 29 -8.45 -16.35 0.06
CA ARG A 29 -8.97 -17.02 -1.14
C ARG A 29 -9.54 -18.40 -0.81
N GLN A 30 -8.78 -19.21 -0.06
CA GLN A 30 -9.24 -20.54 0.39
C GLN A 30 -10.50 -20.46 1.27
N LYS A 31 -10.62 -19.41 2.09
CA LYS A 31 -11.80 -19.16 2.92
C LYS A 31 -12.97 -18.49 2.18
N GLY A 32 -12.77 -18.07 0.92
CA GLY A 32 -13.77 -17.31 0.17
C GLY A 32 -14.10 -15.93 0.77
N VAL A 33 -13.18 -15.37 1.57
CA VAL A 33 -13.39 -14.10 2.28
C VAL A 33 -12.80 -12.96 1.47
N ASN A 34 -13.65 -12.02 1.06
CA ASN A 34 -13.23 -10.87 0.27
C ASN A 34 -14.04 -9.60 0.63
N PRO A 35 -13.94 -9.07 1.86
CA PRO A 35 -14.64 -7.87 2.27
C PRO A 35 -14.19 -6.63 1.47
N ARG A 36 -15.01 -5.58 1.55
CA ARG A 36 -14.55 -4.21 1.31
C ARG A 36 -14.04 -3.66 2.64
N GLU A 37 -12.83 -3.14 2.63
CA GLU A 37 -12.24 -2.49 3.80
C GLU A 37 -11.82 -1.06 3.51
N VAL A 38 -11.61 -0.34 4.61
CA VAL A 38 -10.98 0.96 4.64
C VAL A 38 -9.74 0.83 5.50
N ALA A 39 -8.59 1.22 4.96
CA ALA A 39 -7.33 1.27 5.69
C ALA A 39 -6.85 2.71 5.78
N GLU A 40 -6.34 3.07 6.95
CA GLU A 40 -5.79 4.39 7.25
C GLU A 40 -4.30 4.30 7.53
N VAL A 41 -3.56 5.29 7.05
CA VAL A 41 -2.13 5.47 7.32
C VAL A 41 -2.01 6.53 8.39
N ILE A 42 -1.43 6.14 9.52
CA ILE A 42 -1.16 7.00 10.68
C ILE A 42 0.30 6.81 11.11
N ILE A 43 0.80 7.76 11.89
CA ILE A 43 1.99 7.57 12.71
C ILE A 43 1.55 7.45 14.17
N THR A 44 2.20 6.58 14.96
CA THR A 44 1.84 6.33 16.37
C THR A 44 2.74 7.07 17.37
N GLY A 45 3.84 7.66 16.91
CA GLY A 45 4.79 8.37 17.75
C GLY A 45 5.48 9.52 17.00
N GLY A 46 6.34 10.24 17.71
CA GLY A 46 6.95 11.47 17.21
C GLY A 46 6.19 12.73 17.61
N GLY A 47 6.61 13.86 17.04
CA GLY A 47 5.94 15.15 17.20
C GLY A 47 5.17 15.55 15.95
N TRP A 48 5.13 16.85 15.66
CA TRP A 48 4.64 17.33 14.38
C TRP A 48 5.52 16.81 13.24
N THR A 49 4.89 16.42 12.13
CA THR A 49 5.55 15.85 10.95
C THR A 49 4.99 16.48 9.69
N VAL A 50 5.79 16.57 8.63
CA VAL A 50 5.35 17.04 7.31
C VAL A 50 5.04 15.84 6.42
N LEU A 51 3.85 15.80 5.83
CA LEU A 51 3.47 14.79 4.86
C LEU A 51 4.24 14.98 3.54
N ALA A 52 4.90 13.94 3.05
CA ALA A 52 5.63 13.94 1.77
C ALA A 52 5.53 12.57 1.08
N GLY A 53 5.71 12.54 -0.24
CA GLY A 53 5.72 11.31 -1.05
C GLY A 53 4.34 10.89 -1.57
N LEU A 54 3.39 11.83 -1.70
CA LEU A 54 2.05 11.52 -2.18
C LEU A 54 2.04 11.28 -3.69
N GLU A 55 2.94 11.92 -4.43
CA GLU A 55 3.13 11.71 -5.87
C GLU A 55 3.49 10.26 -6.20
N GLU A 56 4.45 9.65 -5.51
CA GLU A 56 4.85 8.27 -5.73
C GLU A 56 3.72 7.29 -5.36
N VAL A 57 2.99 7.57 -4.29
CA VAL A 57 1.82 6.77 -3.90
C VAL A 57 0.72 6.86 -4.98
N ALA A 58 0.50 8.04 -5.55
CA ALA A 58 -0.45 8.22 -6.64
C ALA A 58 -0.03 7.43 -7.90
N HIS A 59 1.25 7.49 -8.28
CA HIS A 59 1.78 6.68 -9.38
C HIS A 59 1.66 5.18 -9.13
N LEU A 60 1.85 4.73 -7.88
CA LEU A 60 1.70 3.33 -7.52
C LEU A 60 0.25 2.82 -7.64
N LEU A 61 -0.73 3.68 -7.35
CA LEU A 61 -2.14 3.30 -7.25
C LEU A 61 -2.97 3.61 -8.51
N VAL A 62 -2.42 4.40 -9.45
CA VAL A 62 -3.12 4.74 -10.69
C VAL A 62 -3.53 3.48 -11.47
N GLY A 63 -4.76 3.48 -12.00
CA GLY A 63 -5.30 2.34 -12.74
C GLY A 63 -5.77 1.16 -11.88
N LYS A 64 -5.57 1.19 -10.55
CA LYS A 64 -6.15 0.20 -9.62
C LYS A 64 -7.55 0.63 -9.18
N ASP A 65 -8.45 -0.32 -8.96
CA ASP A 65 -9.79 -0.06 -8.40
C ASP A 65 -9.69 0.17 -6.89
N VAL A 66 -9.26 1.37 -6.53
CA VAL A 66 -9.09 1.85 -5.16
C VAL A 66 -9.52 3.31 -5.08
N ASN A 67 -10.24 3.66 -4.03
CA ASN A 67 -10.47 5.06 -3.70
C ASN A 67 -9.42 5.49 -2.69
N VAL A 68 -8.73 6.60 -2.96
CA VAL A 68 -7.69 7.15 -2.08
C VAL A 68 -8.08 8.58 -1.72
N TYR A 69 -8.02 8.87 -0.43
CA TYR A 69 -8.20 10.20 0.13
C TYR A 69 -6.93 10.52 0.91
N ALA A 70 -6.36 11.71 0.73
CA ALA A 70 -5.17 12.12 1.43
C ALA A 70 -5.24 13.60 1.80
N MET A 71 -4.51 13.97 2.86
CA MET A 71 -4.19 15.38 3.09
C MET A 71 -3.29 15.89 1.95
N PRO A 72 -3.29 17.21 1.67
CA PRO A 72 -2.35 17.79 0.72
C PRO A 72 -0.89 17.53 1.15
N GLU A 73 -0.02 17.25 0.18
CA GLU A 73 1.42 17.15 0.44
C GLU A 73 1.95 18.48 1.03
N GLY A 74 2.89 18.38 1.97
CA GLY A 74 3.39 19.52 2.75
C GLY A 74 2.55 19.85 3.99
N THR A 75 1.42 19.17 4.24
CA THR A 75 0.60 19.37 5.44
C THR A 75 1.38 18.95 6.69
N ILE A 76 1.32 19.78 7.74
CA ILE A 76 1.80 19.42 9.08
C ILE A 76 0.70 18.61 9.79
N PHE A 77 1.06 17.45 10.32
CA PHE A 77 0.16 16.57 11.05
C PHE A 77 0.82 16.02 12.32
N TYR A 78 0.00 15.40 13.18
CA TYR A 78 0.37 14.86 14.48
C TYR A 78 0.09 13.35 14.58
N PRO A 79 0.65 12.66 15.58
CA PRO A 79 0.36 11.25 15.78
C PRO A 79 -1.14 10.95 15.88
N TYR A 80 -1.53 9.80 15.34
CA TYR A 80 -2.90 9.31 15.25
C TYR A 80 -3.83 10.09 14.29
N GLU A 81 -3.32 11.09 13.57
CA GLU A 81 -4.07 11.73 12.48
C GLU A 81 -3.93 10.90 11.19
N PRO A 82 -5.04 10.48 10.56
CA PRO A 82 -5.01 9.72 9.32
C PRO A 82 -4.64 10.62 8.14
N VAL A 83 -3.41 10.51 7.65
CA VAL A 83 -2.91 11.32 6.52
C VAL A 83 -3.36 10.79 5.16
N LEU A 84 -3.63 9.48 5.09
CA LEU A 84 -4.12 8.80 3.89
C LEU A 84 -5.12 7.72 4.29
N ARG A 85 -6.23 7.65 3.54
CA ARG A 85 -7.25 6.61 3.65
C ARG A 85 -7.44 5.96 2.29
N ARG A 86 -7.42 4.63 2.25
CA ARG A 86 -7.73 3.84 1.05
C ARG A 86 -8.94 2.95 1.28
N ALA A 87 -9.82 2.86 0.30
CA ALA A 87 -10.99 1.99 0.34
C ALA A 87 -11.03 1.09 -0.90
N MET A 88 -10.97 -0.23 -0.70
CA MET A 88 -11.10 -1.22 -1.76
C MET A 88 -11.42 -2.61 -1.19
N ARG A 89 -11.38 -3.64 -2.04
CA ARG A 89 -11.49 -5.04 -1.59
C ARG A 89 -10.12 -5.61 -1.22
N ILE A 90 -10.09 -6.42 -0.19
CA ILE A 90 -8.85 -7.02 0.33
C ILE A 90 -8.09 -7.84 -0.70
N SER A 91 -8.82 -8.60 -1.53
CA SER A 91 -8.22 -9.35 -2.64
C SER A 91 -7.47 -8.46 -3.64
N ARG A 92 -7.87 -7.20 -3.83
CA ARG A 92 -7.17 -6.28 -4.75
C ARG A 92 -5.86 -5.78 -4.15
N TRP A 93 -5.81 -5.61 -2.82
CA TRP A 93 -4.57 -5.25 -2.15
C TRP A 93 -3.56 -6.38 -2.21
N TYR A 94 -3.98 -7.56 -1.77
CA TYR A 94 -3.09 -8.70 -1.69
C TYR A 94 -2.76 -9.29 -3.07
N GLY A 95 -3.73 -9.30 -4.00
CA GLY A 95 -3.51 -9.76 -5.38
C GLY A 95 -2.62 -8.84 -6.20
N TRP A 96 -2.44 -7.58 -5.79
CA TRP A 96 -1.38 -6.74 -6.34
C TRP A 96 0.01 -7.27 -5.96
N CYS A 97 0.18 -7.73 -4.71
CA CYS A 97 1.42 -8.37 -4.23
C CYS A 97 1.66 -9.76 -4.86
N GLU A 98 0.62 -10.44 -5.37
CA GLU A 98 0.73 -11.78 -5.98
C GLU A 98 1.43 -11.78 -7.35
N GLN A 99 1.71 -10.60 -7.95
CA GLN A 99 2.32 -10.49 -9.28
C GLN A 99 3.82 -10.89 -9.26
N ARG A 100 4.03 -12.19 -9.07
CA ARG A 100 5.26 -13.01 -9.22
C ARG A 100 6.48 -12.54 -8.42
N CYS A 101 6.37 -12.50 -7.10
CA CYS A 101 7.51 -12.86 -6.24
C CYS A 101 7.85 -14.36 -6.40
N ARG A 102 8.58 -14.72 -7.46
CA ARG A 102 9.36 -15.97 -7.47
C ARG A 102 10.79 -15.62 -7.07
N CYS A 103 11.03 -15.56 -5.76
CA CYS A 103 12.39 -15.62 -5.22
C CYS A 103 12.87 -17.07 -5.23
#